data_AF-A0A6V7L435-F1
#
_entry.id   AF-A0A6V7L435-F1
#
_cell.length_a   1.000
_cell.length_b   1.000
_cell.length_c   1.000
_cell.angle_alpha   90.00
_cell.angle_beta   90.00
_cell.angle_gamma   90.00
#
_symmetry.space_group_name_H-M   'P 1'
#
loop_
_entity.id
_entity.type
_entity.pdbx_description
1 polymer ?
#
loop_
_entity_poly.entity_id
_entity_poly.type
_entity_poly.pdbx_seq_one_letter_code
_entity_poly.pdbx_strand_id
1 'polypeptide(L)' 'EVPGLEPYREYLYTHLRVQPIWSSMRFWTAAFFDAVQCERATRPVPSRPKSLDQEALAAEDRKFQANIVFGQLG' A
#
# COMPACT_ATOMS: atom_id res chain seq x y z
N GLU A 1 27.03 34.71 4.77
CA GLU A 1 25.72 34.48 4.14
C GLU A 1 25.26 35.77 3.51
N VAL A 2 24.92 35.78 2.22
CA VAL A 2 24.50 37.00 1.51
C VAL A 2 22.99 37.18 1.73
N PRO A 3 22.53 38.25 2.39
CA PRO A 3 21.10 38.49 2.61
C PRO A 3 20.38 38.75 1.28
N GLY A 4 19.34 37.97 0.98
CA GLY A 4 18.46 38.20 -0.18
C GLY A 4 18.46 37.11 -1.25
N LEU A 5 19.33 36.10 -1.15
CA LEU A 5 19.25 34.92 -2.00
C LEU A 5 18.64 33.76 -1.20
N GLU A 6 17.32 33.64 -1.21
CA GLU A 6 16.66 32.41 -0.76
C GLU A 6 17.30 31.23 -1.51
N PRO A 7 17.72 30.15 -0.82
CA PRO A 7 18.23 28.96 -1.49
C PRO A 7 17.21 28.51 -2.54
N TYR A 8 17.66 28.20 -3.76
CA TYR A 8 16.76 27.69 -4.79
C TYR A 8 16.05 26.45 -4.27
N ARG A 9 14.75 26.57 -3.98
CA ARG A 9 13.88 25.48 -3.56
C ARG A 9 13.00 25.10 -4.72
N GLU A 10 13.18 23.87 -5.18
CA GLU A 10 12.30 23.28 -6.18
C GLU A 10 11.36 22.28 -5.50
N TYR A 11 10.08 22.35 -5.84
CA TYR A 11 9.12 21.37 -5.37
C TYR A 11 9.32 20.05 -6.10
N LEU A 12 9.42 18.95 -5.35
CA LEU A 12 9.47 17.60 -5.92
C LEU A 12 8.28 17.31 -6.85
N TYR A 13 7.12 17.91 -6.56
CA TYR A 13 5.92 17.85 -7.40
C TYR A 13 6.19 18.22 -8.87
N THR A 14 7.07 19.19 -9.13
CA THR A 14 7.40 19.63 -10.49
C THR A 14 7.89 18.46 -11.36
N HIS A 15 8.70 17.58 -10.77
CA HIS A 15 9.26 16.40 -11.44
C HIS A 15 8.36 15.16 -11.34
N LEU A 16 7.64 15.03 -10.23
CA LEU A 16 6.77 13.88 -10.01
C LEU A 16 5.52 13.93 -10.89
N ARG A 17 4.86 15.07 -11.03
CA ARG A 17 3.54 15.14 -11.68
C ARG A 17 3.49 14.60 -13.12
N VAL A 18 4.63 14.57 -13.81
CA VAL A 18 4.75 14.13 -15.21
C VAL A 18 5.18 12.66 -15.35
N GLN A 19 5.38 11.93 -14.24
CA GLN A 19 5.85 10.56 -14.30
C GLN A 19 4.78 9.64 -14.94
N PRO A 20 5.15 8.75 -15.89
CA PRO A 20 4.20 7.85 -16.56
C PRO A 20 3.48 6.89 -15.61
N ILE A 21 4.06 6.62 -14.43
CA ILE A 21 3.48 5.74 -13.43
C ILE A 21 2.08 6.19 -13.00
N TRP A 22 1.82 7.51 -13.01
CA TRP A 22 0.53 8.06 -12.60
C TRP A 22 -0.61 7.82 -13.60
N SER A 23 -0.32 7.49 -14.86
CA SER A 23 -1.34 7.11 -15.83
C SER A 23 -1.47 5.58 -15.99
N SER A 24 -0.60 4.81 -15.34
CA SER A 24 -0.60 3.36 -15.41
C SER A 24 -1.73 2.75 -14.60
N MET A 25 -2.70 2.14 -15.28
CA MET A 25 -3.77 1.40 -14.60
C MET A 25 -3.22 0.23 -13.76
N ARG A 26 -2.14 -0.42 -14.22
CA ARG A 26 -1.50 -1.51 -13.46
C ARG A 26 -0.97 -1.03 -12.12
N PHE A 27 -0.38 0.17 -12.09
CA PHE A 27 0.11 0.78 -10.85
C PHE A 27 -1.06 1.09 -9.90
N TRP A 28 -2.11 1.74 -10.39
CA TRP A 28 -3.26 2.07 -9.55
C TRP A 28 -4.01 0.84 -9.03
N THR A 29 -4.14 -0.20 -9.85
CA THR A 29 -4.70 -1.49 -9.40
C THR A 29 -3.86 -2.09 -8.29
N ALA A 30 -2.53 -2.10 -8.42
CA ALA A 30 -1.64 -2.61 -7.38
C ALA A 30 -1.71 -1.76 -6.09
N ALA A 31 -1.63 -0.44 -6.20
CA ALA A 31 -1.70 0.48 -5.07
C ALA A 31 -3.06 0.41 -4.34
N PHE A 32 -4.17 0.24 -5.09
CA PHE A 32 -5.49 0.05 -4.52
C PHE A 32 -5.58 -1.24 -3.71
N PHE A 33 -5.15 -2.37 -4.29
CA PHE A 33 -5.19 -3.64 -3.58
C PHE A 33 -4.26 -3.65 -2.36
N ASP A 34 -3.09 -3.03 -2.46
CA ASP A 34 -2.18 -2.85 -1.33
C ASP A 34 -2.85 -2.06 -0.20
N ALA A 35 -3.48 -0.92 -0.52
CA ALA A 35 -4.19 -0.11 0.47
C ALA A 35 -5.35 -0.87 1.15
N VAL A 36 -6.15 -1.60 0.37
CA VAL A 36 -7.24 -2.44 0.91
C VAL A 36 -6.70 -3.54 1.82
N GLN A 37 -5.58 -4.16 1.46
CA GLN A 37 -4.97 -5.23 2.26
C GLN A 37 -4.35 -4.67 3.54
N CYS A 38 -3.70 -3.51 3.49
CA CYS A 38 -3.23 -2.79 4.67
C CYS A 38 -4.39 -2.46 5.62
N GLU A 39 -5.51 -1.97 5.11
CA GLU A 39 -6.68 -1.66 5.94
C GLU A 39 -7.22 -2.92 6.64
N ARG A 40 -7.34 -4.03 5.91
CA ARG A 40 -7.78 -5.33 6.48
C ARG A 40 -6.81 -5.86 7.54
N ALA A 41 -5.50 -5.66 7.37
CA ALA A 41 -4.52 -6.01 8.39
C ALA A 41 -4.69 -5.17 9.67
N THR A 42 -5.12 -3.91 9.56
CA THR A 42 -5.38 -3.04 10.72
C THR A 42 -6.74 -3.26 11.37
N ARG A 43 -7.71 -3.81 10.63
CA ARG A 43 -9.05 -4.12 11.10
C ARG A 43 -9.42 -5.52 10.64
N PRO A 44 -9.04 -6.56 11.41
CA PRO A 44 -9.45 -7.91 11.12
C PRO A 44 -10.98 -7.91 11.01
N VAL A 45 -11.51 -8.33 9.85
CA VAL A 45 -12.95 -8.44 9.65
C VAL A 45 -13.51 -9.26 10.82
N PRO A 46 -14.54 -8.80 11.54
CA PRO A 46 -15.13 -9.60 12.60
C PRO A 46 -15.60 -10.91 11.98
N SER A 47 -14.96 -12.01 12.35
CA SER A 47 -15.40 -13.33 11.94
C SER A 47 -16.85 -13.52 12.39
N ARG A 48 -17.65 -14.11 11.49
CA ARG A 48 -19.00 -14.62 11.76
C ARG A 48 -19.03 -15.28 13.17
N PRO A 49 -20.08 -15.07 13.99
CA PRO A 49 -19.99 -15.31 15.42
C PRO A 49 -19.72 -16.79 15.76
N LYS A 50 -18.61 -16.97 16.51
CA LYS A 50 -18.25 -18.07 17.43
C LYS A 50 -18.35 -19.51 16.89
N SER A 51 -17.26 -19.98 16.30
CA SER A 51 -16.78 -21.37 16.47
C SER A 51 -15.27 -21.35 16.70
N LEU A 52 -14.74 -22.39 17.32
CA LEU A 52 -13.44 -22.52 18.02
C LEU A 52 -12.16 -22.32 17.18
N ASP A 53 -12.23 -21.70 16.00
CA ASP A 53 -11.18 -21.72 14.97
C ASP A 53 -10.52 -20.34 14.72
N GLN A 54 -10.53 -19.44 15.71
CA GLN A 54 -9.93 -18.09 15.59
C GLN A 54 -8.44 -18.14 15.21
N GLU A 55 -7.71 -19.11 15.76
CA GLU A 55 -6.28 -19.33 15.48
C GLU A 55 -6.04 -19.91 14.07
N ALA A 56 -6.93 -20.79 13.61
CA ALA A 56 -6.89 -21.35 12.26
C ALA A 56 -7.21 -20.28 11.21
N LEU A 57 -8.20 -19.42 11.47
CA LEU A 57 -8.53 -18.27 10.61
C LEU A 57 -7.39 -17.25 10.54
N ALA A 58 -6.74 -16.95 11.68
CA ALA A 58 -5.58 -16.07 11.70
C ALA A 58 -4.37 -16.68 10.97
N ALA A 59 -4.18 -18.00 11.03
CA ALA A 59 -3.15 -18.70 10.29
C ALA A 59 -3.46 -18.75 8.78
N GLU A 60 -4.74 -18.92 8.40
CA GLU A 60 -5.20 -18.88 7.01
C GLU A 60 -5.01 -17.48 6.41
N ASP A 61 -5.36 -16.42 7.14
CA ASP A 61 -5.16 -15.04 6.71
C ASP A 61 -3.66 -14.73 6.53
N ARG A 62 -2.80 -15.15 7.47
CA ARG A 62 -1.34 -15.03 7.29
C ARG A 62 -0.83 -15.78 6.06
N LYS A 63 -1.35 -16.99 5.81
CA LYS A 63 -0.97 -17.81 4.64
C LYS A 63 -1.45 -17.18 3.33
N PHE A 64 -2.63 -16.56 3.32
CA PHE A 64 -3.15 -15.83 2.17
C PHE A 64 -2.27 -14.59 1.87
N GLN A 65 -1.92 -13.81 2.89
CA GLN A 65 -1.04 -12.64 2.75
C GLN A 65 0.36 -13.01 2.23
N ALA A 66 0.93 -14.13 2.66
CA ALA A 66 2.25 -14.60 2.18
C ALA A 66 2.27 -14.90 0.67
N ASN A 67 1.15 -15.30 0.09
CA ASN A 67 1.05 -15.58 -1.34
C ASN A 67 0.87 -14.31 -2.20
N ILE A 68 0.43 -13.19 -1.62
CA ILE A 68 0.29 -11.91 -2.33
C ILE A 68 1.64 -11.26 -2.61
N VAL A 69 2.64 -11.47 -1.74
CA VAL A 69 4.01 -10.93 -1.91
C VAL A 69 4.65 -11.34 -3.24
N PHE A 70 4.30 -12.50 -3.79
CA PHE A 70 4.82 -12.95 -5.09
C PHE A 70 4.36 -12.09 -6.28
N GLY A 71 3.23 -11.38 -6.16
CA GLY A 71 2.77 -10.44 -7.19
C GLY A 71 3.56 -9.12 -7.23
N GLN A 72 4.40 -8.85 -6.22
CA GLN A 72 5.19 -7.61 -6.09
C GLN A 72 6.62 -7.76 -6.66
N LEU A 73 7.03 -8.95 -7.11
CA LEU A 73 8.34 -9.23 -7.69
C LEU A 73 8.40 -9.09 -9.23
N GLY A 74 7.35 -8.55 -9.85
CA GLY A 74 7.23 -8.36 -11.30
C GLY A 74 7.47 -6.93 -11.74
#